data_AF-A0A085MZM7-F1
#
_entry.id   AF-A0A085MZM7-F1
#
_cell.length_a   1.000
_cell.length_b   1.000
_cell.length_c   1.000
_cell.angle_alpha   90.00
_cell.angle_beta   90.00
_cell.angle_gamma   90.00
#
_symmetry.space_group_name_H-M   'P 1'
#
loop_
_entity.id
_entity.type
_entity.pdbx_description
1 polymer ?
#
loop_
_entity_poly.entity_id
_entity_poly.type
_entity_poly.pdbx_seq_one_letter_code
_entity_poly.pdbx_strand_id
1 'polypeptide(L)'
;MRSFAFILLLTTVKELAPTECAFGPWHHWASCSVTCGRGKQLRTRKVLTRSEDLRKKRTCAFQTVDIRNCELGECPIGCDVAEWEPWTDCSATCGRGTTYRKRALLSSPANSTSVCPPLEQLKTCKLRECEADNLSIIYCRGRMDGNYGYPDKPCSQMYYSCVGYVYQERLCPPGLTFNMVKDRCVFLKEIPECSSVSTGLSLRDKRNLLKISILVILAAQLILYA
;
A
#
# COMPACT_ATOMS: atom_id res chain seq x y z
N MET A 1 -115.21 23.15 -3.03
CA MET A 1 -115.14 24.62 -2.86
C MET A 1 -114.27 24.86 -1.63
N ARG A 2 -113.11 25.54 -1.59
CA ARG A 2 -112.35 26.49 -2.41
C ARG A 2 -110.86 26.17 -2.12
N SER A 3 -109.98 25.99 -3.11
CA SER A 3 -109.18 26.99 -3.86
C SER A 3 -108.18 27.83 -3.03
N PHE A 4 -106.95 27.91 -3.57
CA PHE A 4 -105.82 28.82 -3.26
C PHE A 4 -104.91 28.42 -2.08
N ALA A 5 -103.57 28.51 -2.10
CA ALA A 5 -102.61 29.07 -3.05
C ALA A 5 -101.21 28.47 -2.80
N PHE A 6 -100.37 28.51 -3.84
CA PHE A 6 -98.91 28.39 -3.80
C PHE A 6 -98.29 29.36 -2.77
N ILE A 7 -97.46 28.85 -1.85
CA ILE A 7 -96.38 29.65 -1.25
C ILE A 7 -95.12 28.78 -1.22
N LEU A 8 -94.25 29.06 -2.20
CA LEU A 8 -92.83 28.74 -2.19
C LEU A 8 -92.19 29.41 -0.97
N LEU A 9 -91.83 28.64 0.05
CA LEU A 9 -90.86 29.08 1.06
C LEU A 9 -89.73 28.07 1.10
N LEU A 10 -88.79 28.35 0.20
CA LEU A 10 -87.37 28.01 0.24
C LEU A 10 -86.94 27.56 1.64
N THR A 11 -86.78 26.25 1.81
CA THR A 11 -85.81 25.75 2.79
C THR A 11 -84.50 26.44 2.46
N THR A 12 -84.05 27.33 3.33
CA THR A 12 -82.65 27.76 3.32
C THR A 12 -81.84 26.49 3.55
N VAL A 13 -81.43 25.86 2.46
CA VAL A 13 -80.30 24.96 2.46
C VAL A 13 -79.18 25.87 2.94
N LYS A 14 -78.89 25.80 4.24
CA LYS A 14 -77.67 26.36 4.81
C LYS A 14 -76.58 25.79 3.93
N GLU A 15 -76.04 26.64 3.08
CA GLU A 15 -74.94 26.32 2.19
C GLU A 15 -73.75 26.05 3.10
N LEU A 16 -73.69 24.81 3.61
CA LEU A 16 -72.52 24.28 4.28
C LEU A 16 -71.50 24.12 3.19
N ALA A 17 -70.72 25.16 2.99
CA ALA A 17 -69.41 25.09 2.38
C ALA A 17 -68.69 23.80 2.87
N PRO A 18 -68.24 22.91 1.96
CA PRO A 18 -67.03 22.16 2.18
C PRO A 18 -65.96 22.82 1.32
N THR A 19 -65.64 24.08 1.66
CA THR A 19 -64.44 24.77 1.19
C THR A 19 -63.23 24.37 2.02
N GLU A 20 -63.24 23.17 2.60
CA GLU A 20 -62.15 22.68 3.44
C GLU A 20 -61.71 21.31 2.93
N CYS A 21 -60.41 21.18 2.72
CA CYS A 21 -59.79 19.95 2.27
C CYS A 21 -59.88 18.90 3.39
N ALA A 22 -60.29 17.68 3.07
CA ALA A 22 -60.23 16.56 4.01
C ALA A 22 -58.81 15.96 3.98
N PHE A 23 -58.19 15.77 5.14
CA PHE A 23 -56.84 15.20 5.26
C PHE A 23 -56.82 13.98 6.17
N GLY A 24 -55.87 13.07 5.90
CA GLY A 24 -55.54 11.97 6.79
C GLY A 24 -54.71 12.43 8.00
N PRO A 25 -54.39 11.50 8.92
CA PRO A 25 -53.51 11.81 10.03
C PRO A 25 -52.13 12.25 9.52
N TRP A 26 -51.49 13.13 10.28
CA TRP A 26 -50.09 13.46 10.06
C TRP A 26 -49.22 12.24 10.33
N HIS A 27 -48.23 12.02 9.48
CA HIS A 27 -47.11 11.18 9.83
C HIS A 27 -46.27 11.82 10.95
N HIS A 28 -45.45 11.00 11.60
CA HIS A 28 -44.47 11.50 12.56
C HIS A 28 -43.51 12.48 11.90
N TRP A 29 -42.99 13.40 12.71
CA TRP A 29 -41.93 14.31 12.27
C TRP A 29 -40.69 13.51 11.87
N ALA A 30 -40.13 13.85 10.72
CA ALA A 30 -38.81 13.40 10.32
C ALA A 30 -37.73 13.93 11.28
N SER A 31 -36.55 13.31 11.22
CA SER A 31 -35.36 13.81 11.92
C SER A 31 -35.04 15.25 11.54
N CYS A 32 -34.38 15.96 12.45
CA CYS A 32 -33.94 17.33 12.19
C CYS A 32 -32.97 17.35 11.00
N SER A 33 -33.05 18.40 10.17
CA SER A 33 -32.19 18.56 8.98
C SER A 33 -30.70 18.74 9.33
N VAL A 34 -30.40 18.99 10.60
CA VAL A 34 -29.06 19.16 11.15
C VAL A 34 -28.88 18.20 12.32
N THR A 35 -27.62 17.91 12.68
CA THR A 35 -27.25 17.10 13.84
C THR A 35 -26.90 17.93 15.07
N CYS A 36 -26.71 19.24 14.91
CA CYS A 36 -26.46 20.22 15.97
C CYS A 36 -27.04 21.59 15.54
N GLY A 37 -27.30 22.48 16.50
CA GLY A 37 -27.79 23.83 16.23
C GLY A 37 -29.21 23.88 15.67
N ARG A 38 -29.51 24.94 14.89
CA ARG A 38 -30.85 25.20 14.37
C ARG A 38 -31.07 24.55 13.01
N GLY A 39 -32.15 23.79 12.88
CA GLY A 39 -32.55 23.17 11.62
C GLY A 39 -34.07 23.13 11.45
N LYS A 40 -34.52 22.26 10.54
CA LYS A 40 -35.95 22.07 10.23
C LYS A 40 -36.33 20.60 10.28
N GLN A 41 -37.54 20.32 10.74
CA GLN A 41 -38.19 19.01 10.62
C GLN A 41 -39.38 19.12 9.68
N LEU A 42 -39.64 18.05 8.94
CA LEU A 42 -40.78 17.95 8.04
C LEU A 42 -41.70 16.83 8.49
N ARG A 43 -43.01 17.02 8.30
CA ARG A 43 -44.00 15.94 8.36
C ARG A 43 -44.94 16.06 7.18
N THR A 44 -45.55 14.95 6.81
CA THR A 44 -46.48 14.88 5.67
C THR A 44 -47.80 14.23 6.07
N ARG A 45 -48.86 14.58 5.34
CA ARG A 45 -50.19 13.94 5.44
C ARG A 45 -50.80 13.80 4.06
N LYS A 46 -51.73 12.86 3.90
CA LYS A 46 -52.43 12.65 2.61
C LYS A 46 -53.73 13.47 2.53
N VAL A 47 -54.10 13.90 1.34
CA VAL A 47 -55.42 14.45 1.05
C VAL A 47 -56.41 13.29 0.89
N LEU A 48 -57.50 13.29 1.65
CA LEU A 48 -58.57 12.29 1.57
C LEU A 48 -59.71 12.68 0.63
N THR A 49 -59.70 13.90 0.09
CA THR A 49 -60.76 14.41 -0.78
C THR A 49 -60.97 13.55 -2.03
N ARG A 50 -62.15 12.95 -2.16
CA ARG A 50 -62.62 12.16 -3.33
C ARG A 50 -63.13 13.04 -4.49
N SER A 51 -62.57 14.24 -4.66
CA SER A 51 -62.98 15.17 -5.71
C SER A 51 -62.21 14.87 -7.00
N GLU A 52 -62.92 14.71 -8.12
CA GLU A 52 -62.31 14.55 -9.46
C GLU A 52 -61.73 15.86 -10.00
N ASP A 53 -61.97 16.98 -9.32
CA ASP A 53 -61.51 18.30 -9.74
C ASP A 53 -60.01 18.48 -9.44
N LEU A 54 -59.20 18.38 -10.49
CA LEU A 54 -57.74 18.54 -10.45
C LEU A 54 -57.30 19.91 -9.94
N ARG A 55 -58.14 20.95 -10.06
CA ARG A 55 -57.82 22.29 -9.54
C ARG A 55 -57.90 22.31 -8.01
N LYS A 56 -58.94 21.69 -7.43
CA LYS A 56 -59.12 21.58 -5.97
C LYS A 56 -58.08 20.66 -5.32
N LYS A 57 -57.68 19.56 -5.98
CA LYS A 57 -56.57 18.69 -5.52
C LYS A 57 -55.25 19.46 -5.37
N ARG A 58 -54.95 20.35 -6.30
CA ARG A 58 -53.71 21.16 -6.30
C ARG A 58 -53.69 22.19 -5.16
N THR A 59 -54.82 22.84 -4.90
CA THR A 59 -54.96 23.79 -3.79
C THR A 59 -54.78 23.10 -2.43
N CYS A 60 -55.33 21.89 -2.26
CA CYS A 60 -55.16 21.10 -1.03
C CYS A 60 -53.75 20.53 -0.85
N ALA A 61 -52.98 20.37 -1.93
CA ALA A 61 -51.65 19.75 -1.88
C ALA A 61 -50.63 20.58 -1.07
N PHE A 62 -50.72 21.92 -1.11
CA PHE A 62 -49.80 22.78 -0.34
C PHE A 62 -49.93 22.63 1.18
N GLN A 63 -51.05 22.07 1.67
CA GLN A 63 -51.31 21.82 3.08
C GLN A 63 -50.98 20.38 3.51
N THR A 64 -50.30 19.61 2.64
CA THR A 64 -49.87 18.22 2.92
C THR A 64 -48.49 18.14 3.55
N VAL A 65 -47.74 19.24 3.57
CA VAL A 65 -46.40 19.35 4.14
C VAL A 65 -46.44 20.40 5.23
N ASP A 66 -45.86 20.08 6.37
CA ASP A 66 -45.67 21.01 7.46
C ASP A 66 -44.19 20.99 7.86
N ILE A 67 -43.68 22.18 8.21
CA ILE A 67 -42.27 22.41 8.50
C ILE A 67 -42.20 23.16 9.83
N ARG A 68 -41.44 22.62 10.77
CA ARG A 68 -41.13 23.32 12.03
C ARG A 68 -39.63 23.46 12.23
N ASN A 69 -39.24 24.44 13.04
CA ASN A 69 -37.86 24.55 13.48
C ASN A 69 -37.56 23.48 14.53
N CYS A 70 -36.34 22.97 14.49
CA CYS A 70 -35.73 22.16 15.54
C CYS A 70 -34.47 22.87 16.03
N GLU A 71 -34.24 22.85 17.33
CA GLU A 71 -33.01 23.34 17.94
C GLU A 71 -32.37 22.17 18.68
N LEU A 72 -31.18 21.78 18.21
CA LEU A 72 -30.31 20.80 18.85
C LEU A 72 -29.20 21.55 19.59
N GLY A 73 -28.42 20.83 20.40
CA GLY A 73 -27.31 21.41 21.17
C GLY A 73 -26.28 22.15 20.30
N GLU A 74 -25.40 22.91 20.95
CA GLU A 74 -24.39 23.72 20.27
C GLU A 74 -23.54 22.89 19.31
N CYS A 75 -23.22 23.48 18.15
CA CYS A 75 -22.37 22.84 17.18
C CYS A 75 -20.89 22.93 17.59
N PRO A 76 -20.11 21.86 17.42
CA PRO A 76 -18.67 21.90 17.69
C PRO A 76 -17.98 22.91 16.77
N ILE A 77 -17.28 23.86 17.38
CA ILE A 77 -16.56 24.95 16.68
C ILE A 77 -15.24 24.42 16.07
N GLY A 78 -14.65 23.43 16.73
CA GLY A 78 -13.38 22.80 16.34
C GLY A 78 -13.53 21.29 16.15
N CYS A 79 -12.39 20.65 15.88
CA CYS A 79 -12.32 19.20 15.71
C CYS A 79 -11.84 18.54 17.00
N ASP A 80 -12.64 17.64 17.55
CA ASP A 80 -12.15 16.73 18.59
C ASP A 80 -11.54 15.51 17.93
N VAL A 81 -10.36 15.13 18.40
CA VAL A 81 -9.57 14.01 17.88
C VAL A 81 -9.23 13.06 19.01
N ALA A 82 -9.18 11.77 18.69
CA ALA A 82 -8.82 10.75 19.65
C ALA A 82 -7.33 10.84 20.05
N GLU A 83 -6.97 10.06 21.07
CA GLU A 83 -5.57 9.79 21.35
C GLU A 83 -4.88 9.09 20.16
N TRP A 84 -3.57 9.24 20.08
CA TRP A 84 -2.78 8.58 19.05
C TRP A 84 -2.76 7.07 19.28
N GLU A 85 -2.95 6.31 18.21
CA GLU A 85 -2.54 4.91 18.20
C GLU A 85 -1.02 4.80 18.44
N PRO A 86 -0.55 3.65 18.96
CA PRO A 86 0.87 3.36 19.03
C PRO A 86 1.56 3.51 17.67
N TRP A 87 2.84 3.86 17.69
CA TRP A 87 3.66 3.85 16.48
C TRP A 87 3.75 2.43 15.92
N THR A 88 3.68 2.30 14.60
CA THR A 88 4.02 1.06 13.90
C THR A 88 5.51 0.76 14.06
N ASP A 89 5.89 -0.48 13.77
CA ASP A 89 7.30 -0.82 13.60
C ASP A 89 7.96 0.03 12.51
N CYS A 90 9.29 0.12 12.58
CA CYS A 90 10.09 0.78 11.57
C CYS A 90 9.97 0.03 10.24
N SER A 91 9.78 0.76 9.13
CA SER A 91 9.68 0.18 7.79
C SER A 91 10.96 -0.53 7.33
N ALA A 92 12.09 -0.23 7.96
CA ALA A 92 13.37 -0.89 7.74
C ALA A 92 13.70 -1.83 8.90
N THR A 93 14.44 -2.91 8.62
CA THR A 93 14.96 -3.85 9.63
C THR A 93 16.36 -3.47 10.13
N CYS A 94 17.03 -2.55 9.42
CA CYS A 94 18.32 -1.95 9.76
C CYS A 94 18.40 -0.55 9.11
N GLY A 95 19.39 0.25 9.49
CA GLY A 95 19.63 1.56 8.91
C GLY A 95 18.52 2.57 9.20
N ARG A 96 18.15 3.36 8.19
CA ARG A 96 17.12 4.41 8.30
C ARG A 96 15.81 3.91 7.70
N GLY A 97 14.72 4.08 8.42
CA GLY A 97 13.37 3.82 7.95
C GLY A 97 12.38 4.88 8.39
N THR A 98 11.10 4.56 8.28
CA THR A 98 9.97 5.39 8.69
C THR A 98 9.01 4.59 9.54
N THR A 99 8.38 5.25 10.51
CA THR A 99 7.30 4.72 11.32
C THR A 99 6.09 5.64 11.20
N TYR A 100 4.90 5.07 11.32
CA TYR A 100 3.62 5.73 11.11
C TYR A 100 2.74 5.57 12.33
N ARG A 101 1.86 6.55 12.57
CA ARG A 101 0.72 6.40 13.47
C ARG A 101 -0.46 7.22 12.99
N LYS A 102 -1.65 6.86 13.47
CA LYS A 102 -2.90 7.54 13.16
C LYS A 102 -3.74 7.77 14.41
N ARG A 103 -4.74 8.64 14.29
CA ARG A 103 -5.81 8.85 15.27
C ARG A 103 -7.12 9.14 14.57
N ALA A 104 -8.22 8.85 15.23
CA ALA A 104 -9.56 9.09 14.68
C ALA A 104 -10.02 10.54 14.91
N LEU A 105 -10.84 11.02 13.98
CA LEU A 105 -11.66 12.23 14.17
C LEU A 105 -12.91 11.84 14.96
N LEU A 106 -13.13 12.46 16.12
CA LEU A 106 -14.30 12.22 16.96
C LEU A 106 -15.46 13.17 16.60
N SER A 107 -15.15 14.43 16.31
CA SER A 107 -16.13 15.44 15.89
C SER A 107 -15.59 16.29 14.75
N SER A 108 -16.42 16.48 13.71
CA SER A 108 -16.12 17.40 12.60
C SER A 108 -16.54 18.82 12.96
N PRO A 109 -15.81 19.85 12.52
CA PRO A 109 -16.19 21.23 12.79
C PRO A 109 -17.46 21.57 12.01
N ALA A 110 -18.33 22.38 12.60
CA ALA A 110 -19.54 22.84 11.92
C ALA A 110 -19.26 23.94 10.87
N ASN A 111 -18.11 24.61 10.98
CA ASN A 111 -17.69 25.65 10.04
C ASN A 111 -16.63 25.12 9.08
N SER A 112 -16.76 25.48 7.80
CA SER A 112 -15.84 25.09 6.73
C SER A 112 -14.45 25.74 6.82
N THR A 113 -14.27 26.73 7.69
CA THR A 113 -13.00 27.45 7.88
C THR A 113 -12.08 26.83 8.94
N SER A 114 -12.60 25.92 9.76
CA SER A 114 -11.82 25.26 10.82
C SER A 114 -11.00 24.10 10.23
N VAL A 115 -9.67 24.19 10.32
CA VAL A 115 -8.76 23.11 9.89
C VAL A 115 -8.51 22.16 11.06
N CYS A 116 -8.82 20.88 10.87
CA CYS A 116 -8.55 19.87 11.91
C CYS A 116 -7.05 19.63 12.09
N PRO A 117 -6.60 19.31 13.31
CA PRO A 117 -5.26 18.78 13.54
C PRO A 117 -5.00 17.54 12.66
N PRO A 118 -3.73 17.25 12.32
CA PRO A 118 -3.40 16.10 11.49
C PRO A 118 -3.86 14.79 12.15
N LEU A 119 -4.47 13.92 11.35
CA LEU A 119 -4.94 12.60 11.79
C LEU A 119 -3.89 11.51 11.58
N GLU A 120 -2.86 11.81 10.81
CA GLU A 120 -1.76 10.90 10.50
C GLU A 120 -0.42 11.57 10.79
N GLN A 121 0.56 10.78 11.18
CA GLN A 121 1.91 11.26 11.41
C GLN A 121 2.95 10.25 10.94
N LEU A 122 3.95 10.76 10.24
CA LEU A 122 5.14 10.01 9.83
C LEU A 122 6.35 10.51 10.61
N LYS A 123 7.21 9.59 11.06
CA LYS A 123 8.47 9.90 11.73
C LYS A 123 9.59 9.02 11.18
N THR A 124 10.79 9.55 11.10
CA THR A 124 11.98 8.77 10.77
C THR A 124 12.43 7.94 11.97
N CYS A 125 12.81 6.69 11.70
CA CYS A 125 13.43 5.80 12.67
C CYS A 125 14.85 5.44 12.20
N LYS A 126 15.76 5.27 13.16
CA LYS A 126 17.12 4.80 12.92
C LYS A 126 17.33 3.56 13.77
N LEU A 127 17.57 2.44 13.10
CA LEU A 127 17.96 1.17 13.72
C LEU A 127 19.48 1.01 13.66
N ARG A 128 19.96 -0.16 14.12
CA ARG A 128 21.36 -0.57 13.90
C ARG A 128 21.74 -0.41 12.45
N GLU A 129 22.99 -0.03 12.18
CA GLU A 129 23.45 0.08 10.79
C GLU A 129 23.19 -1.23 10.05
N CYS A 130 22.81 -1.11 8.78
CA CYS A 130 22.75 -2.29 7.95
C CYS A 130 24.17 -2.80 7.80
N GLU A 131 24.41 -4.01 8.28
CA GLU A 131 25.52 -4.82 7.81
C GLU A 131 25.24 -5.04 6.32
N ALA A 132 25.71 -4.13 5.48
CA ALA A 132 25.94 -4.48 4.09
C ALA A 132 26.86 -5.70 4.16
N ASP A 133 26.45 -6.82 3.56
CA ASP A 133 27.26 -8.03 3.54
C ASP A 133 28.70 -7.61 3.25
N ASN A 134 29.60 -7.84 4.20
CA ASN A 134 31.00 -7.43 4.08
C ASN A 134 31.56 -7.91 2.72
N LEU A 135 31.04 -9.04 2.23
CA LEU A 135 31.27 -9.60 0.91
C LEU A 135 30.85 -8.67 -0.24
N SER A 136 29.70 -8.01 -0.19
CA SER A 136 29.29 -7.01 -1.21
C SER A 136 30.24 -5.81 -1.24
N ILE A 137 30.68 -5.34 -0.07
CA ILE A 137 31.68 -4.25 0.03
C ILE A 137 33.05 -4.71 -0.48
N ILE A 138 33.50 -5.91 -0.13
CA ILE A 138 34.81 -6.43 -0.50
C ILE A 138 34.86 -6.77 -1.99
N TYR A 139 33.85 -7.46 -2.50
CA TYR A 139 33.88 -8.07 -3.82
C TYR A 139 33.21 -7.23 -4.92
N CYS A 140 32.15 -6.49 -4.61
CA CYS A 140 31.37 -5.75 -5.63
C CYS A 140 31.62 -4.24 -5.64
N ARG A 141 32.37 -3.69 -4.66
CA ARG A 141 32.68 -2.26 -4.65
C ARG A 141 33.52 -1.85 -5.86
N GLY A 142 32.98 -0.92 -6.65
CA GLY A 142 33.61 -0.42 -7.87
C GLY A 142 33.57 -1.40 -9.05
N ARG A 143 32.85 -2.53 -8.92
CA ARG A 143 32.59 -3.46 -10.02
C ARG A 143 31.22 -3.21 -10.62
N MET A 144 31.08 -3.49 -11.91
CA MET A 144 29.79 -3.49 -12.59
C MET A 144 29.05 -4.80 -12.30
N ASP A 145 27.79 -4.89 -12.73
CA ASP A 145 27.06 -6.14 -12.66
C ASP A 145 27.70 -7.17 -13.60
N GLY A 146 27.89 -8.40 -13.11
CA GLY A 146 28.59 -9.45 -13.84
C GLY A 146 29.12 -10.57 -12.95
N ASN A 147 29.73 -11.59 -13.57
CA ASN A 147 30.35 -12.72 -12.87
C ASN A 147 31.87 -12.53 -12.75
N TYR A 148 32.41 -12.97 -11.62
CA TYR A 148 33.81 -12.79 -11.26
C TYR A 148 34.34 -14.06 -10.58
N GLY A 149 35.56 -14.44 -10.93
CA GLY A 149 36.32 -15.47 -10.22
C GLY A 149 36.98 -14.92 -8.95
N TYR A 150 37.29 -15.81 -8.02
CA TYR A 150 38.04 -15.50 -6.80
C TYR A 150 39.54 -15.37 -7.09
N PRO A 151 40.18 -14.23 -6.77
CA PRO A 151 41.63 -14.05 -6.99
C PRO A 151 42.49 -15.05 -6.22
N ASP A 152 42.05 -15.47 -5.03
CA ASP A 152 42.69 -16.46 -4.18
C ASP A 152 42.47 -17.90 -4.64
N LYS A 153 41.49 -18.14 -5.51
CA LYS A 153 41.09 -19.47 -5.99
C LYS A 153 40.76 -19.47 -7.49
N PRO A 154 41.75 -19.20 -8.37
CA PRO A 154 41.53 -19.03 -9.81
C PRO A 154 41.03 -20.29 -10.53
N CYS A 155 41.18 -21.47 -9.92
CA CYS A 155 40.81 -22.77 -10.49
C CYS A 155 39.63 -23.44 -9.77
N SER A 156 38.80 -22.66 -9.08
CA SER A 156 37.66 -23.18 -8.30
C SER A 156 36.38 -23.36 -9.13
N GLN A 157 35.52 -24.29 -8.69
CA GLN A 157 34.13 -24.35 -9.16
C GLN A 157 33.31 -23.16 -8.66
N MET A 158 33.78 -22.51 -7.58
CA MET A 158 33.14 -21.35 -6.97
C MET A 158 33.51 -20.07 -7.71
N TYR A 159 32.51 -19.23 -7.94
CA TYR A 159 32.64 -17.88 -8.46
C TYR A 159 31.58 -16.99 -7.78
N TYR A 160 31.56 -15.69 -8.06
CA TYR A 160 30.53 -14.81 -7.53
C TYR A 160 29.97 -13.91 -8.61
N SER A 161 28.74 -13.43 -8.40
CA SER A 161 28.10 -12.44 -9.27
C SER A 161 27.74 -11.19 -8.48
N CYS A 162 27.92 -10.03 -9.09
CA CYS A 162 27.43 -8.76 -8.58
C CYS A 162 26.16 -8.37 -9.33
N VAL A 163 25.08 -8.07 -8.61
CA VAL A 163 23.83 -7.56 -9.19
C VAL A 163 23.34 -6.40 -8.36
N GLY A 164 23.35 -5.18 -8.91
CA GLY A 164 22.95 -3.97 -8.20
C GLY A 164 23.73 -3.76 -6.89
N TYR A 165 25.05 -3.98 -6.93
CA TYR A 165 25.98 -3.95 -5.77
C TYR A 165 25.89 -5.14 -4.79
N VAL A 166 24.97 -6.09 -5.02
CA VAL A 166 24.80 -7.25 -4.13
C VAL A 166 25.69 -8.41 -4.57
N TYR A 167 26.54 -8.89 -3.66
CA TYR A 167 27.33 -10.11 -3.83
C TYR A 167 26.44 -11.36 -3.77
N GLN A 168 26.66 -12.28 -4.69
CA GLN A 168 26.01 -13.59 -4.70
C GLN A 168 27.04 -14.68 -5.03
N GLU A 169 27.18 -15.66 -4.14
CA GLU A 169 28.04 -16.82 -4.39
C GLU A 169 27.40 -17.78 -5.39
N ARG A 170 28.21 -18.32 -6.31
CA ARG A 170 27.78 -19.21 -7.38
C ARG A 170 28.72 -20.41 -7.51
N LEU A 171 28.19 -21.50 -8.04
CA LEU A 171 28.90 -22.75 -8.25
C LEU A 171 28.71 -23.21 -9.69
N CYS A 172 29.80 -23.52 -10.36
CA CYS A 172 29.78 -24.25 -11.61
C CYS A 172 29.31 -25.69 -11.39
N PRO A 173 28.73 -26.35 -12.41
CA PRO A 173 28.43 -27.78 -12.36
C PRO A 173 29.67 -28.62 -12.00
N PRO A 174 29.48 -29.85 -11.45
CA PRO A 174 30.57 -30.76 -11.11
C PRO A 174 31.57 -30.94 -12.24
N GLY A 175 32.86 -30.76 -11.95
CA GLY A 175 33.96 -30.94 -12.91
C GLY A 175 34.22 -29.74 -13.84
N LEU A 176 33.49 -28.64 -13.67
CA LEU A 176 33.72 -27.39 -14.40
C LEU A 176 34.24 -26.28 -13.48
N THR A 177 35.02 -25.37 -14.06
CA THR A 177 35.68 -24.24 -13.40
C THR A 177 35.24 -22.95 -14.10
N PHE A 178 34.99 -21.89 -13.34
CA PHE A 178 34.56 -20.62 -13.93
C PHE A 178 35.73 -19.94 -14.66
N ASN A 179 35.56 -19.65 -15.95
CA ASN A 179 36.51 -18.88 -16.74
C ASN A 179 35.98 -17.46 -16.92
N MET A 180 36.69 -16.50 -16.31
CA MET A 180 36.33 -15.07 -16.33
C MET A 180 36.46 -14.44 -17.72
N VAL A 181 37.38 -14.92 -18.57
CA VAL A 181 37.60 -14.39 -19.93
C VAL A 181 36.46 -14.81 -20.86
N LYS A 182 35.98 -16.05 -20.72
CA LYS A 182 34.85 -16.58 -21.48
C LYS A 182 33.49 -16.35 -20.81
N ASP A 183 33.50 -15.77 -19.60
CA ASP A 183 32.34 -15.60 -18.71
C ASP A 183 31.45 -16.86 -18.61
N ARG A 184 32.08 -18.04 -18.48
CA ARG A 184 31.35 -19.31 -18.38
C ARG A 184 32.15 -20.41 -17.71
N CYS A 185 31.44 -21.42 -17.22
CA CYS A 185 32.04 -22.65 -16.71
C CYS A 185 32.61 -23.49 -17.86
N VAL A 186 33.89 -23.83 -17.78
CA VAL A 186 34.64 -24.68 -18.74
C VAL A 186 35.41 -25.75 -18.01
N PHE A 187 35.93 -26.75 -18.73
CA PHE A 187 36.79 -27.75 -18.10
C PHE A 187 38.12 -27.14 -17.67
N LEU A 188 38.66 -27.59 -16.54
CA LEU A 188 39.93 -27.11 -15.96
C LEU A 188 41.10 -27.09 -16.97
N LYS A 189 41.14 -28.08 -17.87
CA LYS A 189 42.14 -28.19 -18.96
C LYS A 189 42.11 -27.05 -19.97
N GLU A 190 40.98 -26.36 -20.12
CA GLU A 190 40.82 -25.23 -21.03
C GLU A 190 41.32 -23.90 -20.45
N ILE A 191 41.67 -23.88 -19.16
CA ILE A 191 42.23 -22.71 -18.49
C ILE A 191 43.75 -22.93 -18.42
N PRO A 192 44.56 -22.21 -19.22
CA PRO A 192 46.00 -22.45 -19.31
C PRO A 192 46.71 -22.44 -17.95
N GLU A 193 46.30 -21.52 -17.07
CA GLU A 193 46.86 -21.35 -15.72
C GLU A 193 46.56 -22.55 -14.80
N CYS A 194 45.41 -23.21 -14.98
CA CYS A 194 44.96 -24.34 -14.18
C CYS A 194 45.40 -25.70 -14.72
N SER A 195 45.82 -25.75 -15.98
CA SER A 195 46.25 -26.99 -16.66
C SER A 195 47.45 -27.70 -15.99
N SER A 196 48.22 -26.99 -15.15
CA SER A 196 49.35 -27.54 -14.40
C SER A 196 48.98 -28.19 -13.05
N VAL A 197 47.77 -27.92 -12.54
CA VAL A 197 47.30 -28.36 -11.22
C VAL A 197 46.71 -29.78 -11.27
N SER A 198 46.26 -30.25 -12.44
CA SER A 198 45.69 -31.60 -12.62
C SER A 198 46.72 -32.73 -12.59
N THR A 199 48.01 -32.40 -12.64
CA THR A 199 49.11 -33.34 -12.39
C THR A 199 49.69 -32.98 -11.04
N GLY A 200 49.48 -33.80 -10.01
CA GLY A 200 50.00 -33.58 -8.65
C GLY A 200 51.53 -33.64 -8.55
N LEU A 201 52.24 -32.79 -9.28
CA LEU A 201 53.69 -32.63 -9.24
C LEU A 201 53.98 -31.20 -8.82
N SER A 202 54.47 -31.06 -7.59
CA SER A 202 54.92 -29.80 -7.02
C SER A 202 56.01 -29.17 -7.90
N LEU A 203 56.10 -27.84 -7.92
CA LEU A 203 57.24 -27.12 -8.50
C LEU A 203 58.59 -27.61 -7.94
N ARG A 204 58.58 -28.25 -6.76
CA ARG A 204 59.73 -28.91 -6.14
C ARG A 204 60.16 -30.19 -6.87
N ASP A 205 59.21 -30.96 -7.40
CA ASP A 205 59.46 -32.22 -8.11
C ASP A 205 60.06 -32.00 -9.51
N LYS A 206 59.60 -30.96 -10.22
CA LYS A 206 60.18 -30.57 -11.51
C LYS A 206 61.65 -30.15 -11.38
N ARG A 207 62.01 -29.47 -10.28
CA ARG A 207 63.39 -29.04 -10.01
C ARG A 207 64.29 -30.21 -9.60
N ASN A 208 63.73 -31.25 -8.97
CA ASN A 208 64.46 -32.48 -8.62
C ASN A 208 64.65 -33.40 -9.83
N LEU A 209 63.66 -33.55 -10.71
CA LEU A 209 63.79 -34.32 -11.96
C LEU A 209 64.84 -33.72 -12.90
N LEU A 210 64.88 -32.39 -13.05
CA LEU A 210 65.94 -31.71 -13.82
C LEU A 210 67.34 -31.92 -13.24
N LYS A 211 67.49 -31.95 -11.90
CA LYS A 211 68.77 -32.24 -11.25
C LYS A 211 69.21 -33.70 -11.42
N ILE A 212 68.29 -34.65 -11.34
CA ILE A 212 68.57 -36.07 -11.54
C ILE A 212 68.99 -36.33 -12.99
N SER A 213 68.30 -35.74 -13.97
CA SER A 213 68.67 -35.89 -15.38
C SER A 213 70.09 -35.35 -15.69
N ILE A 214 70.47 -34.21 -15.11
CA ILE A 214 71.81 -33.64 -15.30
C ILE A 214 72.91 -34.51 -14.64
N LEU A 215 72.64 -35.05 -13.44
CA LEU A 215 73.58 -35.96 -12.77
C LEU A 215 73.78 -37.28 -13.52
N VAL A 216 72.72 -37.84 -14.11
CA VAL A 216 72.81 -39.07 -14.92
C VAL A 216 73.59 -38.83 -16.21
N ILE A 217 73.40 -37.67 -16.86
CA ILE A 217 74.15 -37.31 -18.07
C ILE A 217 75.64 -37.09 -17.76
N LEU A 218 75.96 -36.41 -16.66
CA LEU A 218 77.36 -36.21 -16.24
C LEU A 218 78.02 -37.51 -15.81
N ALA A 219 77.30 -38.42 -15.14
CA ALA A 219 77.81 -39.73 -14.79
C ALA A 219 78.04 -40.63 -16.02
N ALA A 220 77.16 -40.58 -17.02
CA ALA A 220 77.33 -41.31 -18.27
C ALA A 220 78.54 -40.81 -19.09
N GLN A 221 78.82 -39.50 -19.05
CA GLN A 221 80.01 -38.95 -19.69
C GLN A 221 81.30 -39.41 -18.99
N LEU A 222 81.33 -39.49 -17.66
CA LEU A 222 82.51 -39.98 -16.93
C LEU A 222 82.81 -41.46 -17.19
N ILE A 223 81.81 -42.29 -17.49
CA ILE A 223 82.00 -43.71 -17.83
C ILE A 223 82.53 -43.89 -19.27
N LEU A 224 82.32 -42.91 -20.16
CA LEU A 224 82.83 -42.94 -21.53
C LEU A 224 84.27 -42.42 -21.68
N TYR A 225 84.84 -41.82 -20.63
CA TYR A 225 86.19 -41.24 -20.63
C TYR A 225 87.15 -41.91 -19.62
N ALA A 226 86.80 -43.09 -19.09
CA ALA A 226 87.64 -43.95 -18.25
C ALA A 226 87.85 -45.30 -18.94
#